data_AF-F2WW10-F1
#
_entry.id   AF-F2WW10-F1
#
_cell.length_a   1.000
_cell.length_b   1.000
_cell.length_c   1.000
_cell.angle_alpha   90.00
_cell.angle_beta   90.00
_cell.angle_gamma   90.00
#
_symmetry.space_group_name_H-M   'P 1'
#
loop_
_entity.id
_entity.type
_entity.pdbx_description
1 polymer ?
#
loop_
_entity_poly.entity_id
_entity_poly.type
_entity_poly.pdbx_seq_one_letter_code
_entity_poly.pdbx_strand_id
1 'polypeptide(L)' 'FKDYKDCSMCSHIASWRYYAESVRSTVPIFEAERCHTKILMRFFCNGDKTSMGFHANENAKNGDYYVETNDSPPYSK' A
#
# COMPACT_ATOMS: atom_id res chain seq x y z
N PHE A 1 33.18 -3.33 -11.63
CA PHE A 1 32.18 -3.89 -10.71
C PHE A 1 30.84 -3.79 -11.39
N LYS A 2 30.16 -4.92 -11.61
CA LYS A 2 28.94 -4.97 -12.42
C LYS A 2 27.76 -4.80 -11.47
N ASP A 3 27.15 -3.62 -11.46
CA ASP A 3 25.92 -3.32 -10.72
C ASP A 3 24.77 -4.19 -11.24
N TYR A 4 24.65 -5.39 -10.69
CA TYR A 4 23.45 -6.19 -10.85
C TYR A 4 22.42 -5.63 -9.86
N LYS A 5 21.67 -4.63 -10.34
CA LYS A 5 20.53 -4.04 -9.63
C LYS A 5 19.41 -5.08 -9.57
N ASP A 6 19.54 -6.05 -8.67
CA ASP A 6 18.50 -7.03 -8.38
C ASP A 6 17.36 -6.30 -7.65
N CYS A 7 16.34 -5.92 -8.43
CA CYS A 7 15.16 -5.19 -7.98
C CYS A 7 14.22 -6.05 -7.10
N SER A 8 14.60 -7.28 -6.74
CA SER A 8 13.82 -8.12 -5.81
C SER A 8 13.83 -7.54 -4.39
N MET A 9 14.97 -7.04 -3.92
CA MET A 9 15.07 -6.40 -2.60
C MET A 9 14.36 -5.05 -2.53
N CYS A 10 14.20 -4.35 -3.65
CA CYS A 10 13.53 -3.04 -3.67
C CYS A 10 12.06 -3.15 -3.23
N SER A 11 11.32 -4.12 -3.78
CA SER A 11 9.92 -4.37 -3.41
C SER A 11 9.79 -4.91 -1.98
N HIS A 12 10.73 -5.76 -1.56
CA HIS A 12 10.76 -6.26 -0.19
C HIS A 12 10.94 -5.12 0.82
N ILE A 13 11.92 -4.23 0.60
CA ILE A 13 12.20 -3.07 1.45
C ILE A 13 11.07 -2.03 1.39
N ALA A 14 10.36 -1.92 0.27
CA ALA A 14 9.26 -0.96 0.11
C ALA A 14 8.17 -1.17 1.17
N SER A 15 7.84 -2.42 1.51
CA SER A 15 6.86 -2.73 2.55
C SER A 15 7.16 -2.06 3.89
N TRP A 16 8.41 -2.14 4.37
CA TRP A 16 8.84 -1.48 5.60
C TRP A 16 8.85 0.03 5.49
N ARG A 17 9.17 0.58 4.32
CA ARG A 17 9.14 2.04 4.11
C ARG A 17 7.72 2.59 4.18
N TYR A 18 6.76 1.92 3.57
CA TYR A 18 5.35 2.32 3.65
C TYR A 18 4.82 2.22 5.08
N TYR A 19 5.16 1.13 5.79
CA TYR A 19 4.78 1.00 7.20
C TYR A 19 5.40 2.10 8.07
N ALA A 20 6.71 2.34 7.93
CA ALA A 20 7.41 3.39 8.68
C ALA A 20 6.83 4.79 8.41
N GLU A 21 6.45 5.09 7.16
CA GLU A 21 5.75 6.34 6.82
C GLU A 21 4.39 6.42 7.49
N SER A 22 3.61 5.34 7.49
CA SER A 22 2.29 5.30 8.13
C SER A 22 2.34 5.54 9.65
N VAL A 23 3.40 5.09 10.34
CA VAL A 23 3.62 5.32 11.78
C VAL A 23 3.92 6.79 12.08
N ARG A 24 4.60 7.50 11.17
CA ARG A 24 4.96 8.91 11.36
C ARG A 24 3.77 9.85 11.20
N SER A 25 2.69 9.39 10.59
CA SER A 25 1.46 10.15 10.44
C SER A 25 0.53 9.94 11.64
N THR A 26 -0.16 10.99 12.05
CA THR A 26 -1.24 10.92 13.06
C THR A 26 -2.59 10.52 12.47
N VAL A 27 -2.69 10.48 11.13
CA VAL A 27 -3.90 10.15 10.37
C VAL A 27 -3.61 9.03 9.35
N PRO A 28 -4.62 8.24 8.93
CA PRO A 28 -4.45 7.29 7.84
C PRO A 28 -4.12 8.00 6.53
N ILE A 29 -2.96 7.67 5.94
CA ILE A 29 -2.45 8.27 4.69
C ILE A 29 -2.35 7.28 3.52
N PHE A 30 -2.52 5.98 3.78
CA PHE A 30 -2.53 4.96 2.73
C PHE A 30 -3.94 4.41 2.56
N GLU A 31 -4.76 5.07 1.74
CA GLU A 31 -6.11 4.62 1.42
C GLU A 31 -6.05 3.31 0.61
N ALA A 32 -6.72 2.29 1.12
CA ALA A 32 -6.79 0.98 0.49
C ALA A 32 -8.25 0.60 0.23
N GLU A 33 -8.53 0.04 -0.94
CA GLU A 33 -9.89 -0.34 -1.34
C GLU A 33 -9.99 -1.83 -1.60
N ARG A 34 -11.05 -2.48 -1.06
CA ARG A 34 -11.26 -3.91 -1.30
C ARG A 34 -11.65 -4.15 -2.75
N CYS A 35 -10.88 -4.98 -3.46
CA CYS A 35 -11.24 -5.39 -4.82
C CYS A 35 -11.12 -6.89 -4.98
N HIS A 36 -11.91 -7.47 -5.90
CA HIS A 36 -11.76 -8.88 -6.23
C HIS A 36 -10.48 -9.16 -7.02
N THR A 37 -10.04 -8.20 -7.86
CA THR A 37 -8.80 -8.32 -8.62
C THR A 37 -8.12 -6.97 -8.76
N LYS A 38 -6.79 -7.00 -8.92
CA LYS A 38 -5.97 -5.80 -9.19
C LYS A 38 -6.40 -5.05 -10.46
N ILE A 39 -6.85 -5.78 -11.49
CA ILE A 39 -7.28 -5.18 -12.75
C ILE A 39 -8.50 -4.31 -12.52
N LEU A 40 -9.47 -4.81 -11.75
CA LEU A 40 -10.70 -4.07 -11.44
C LEU A 40 -10.43 -2.81 -10.62
N MET A 41 -9.38 -2.77 -9.80
CA MET A 41 -9.00 -1.55 -9.07
C MET A 41 -8.86 -0.32 -9.99
N ARG A 42 -8.32 -0.50 -11.20
CA ARG A 42 -8.10 0.60 -12.15
C ARG A 42 -9.35 1.04 -12.90
N PHE A 43 -10.41 0.25 -12.90
CA PHE A 43 -11.59 0.51 -13.72
C PHE A 43 -12.85 0.67 -12.87
N PHE A 44 -13.16 -0.32 -12.05
CA PHE A 44 -14.37 -0.40 -11.24
C PHE A 44 -14.09 -1.20 -9.98
N CYS A 45 -13.64 -0.52 -8.94
CA CYS A 45 -13.69 -1.01 -7.58
C CYS A 45 -14.81 -0.29 -6.84
N ASN A 46 -15.61 -1.03 -6.08
CA ASN A 46 -16.70 -0.49 -5.26
C ASN A 46 -16.70 -1.19 -3.89
N GLY A 47 -15.49 -1.45 -3.37
CA GLY A 47 -15.32 -2.17 -2.12
C GLY A 47 -15.43 -1.29 -0.90
N ASP A 48 -15.38 -1.92 0.26
CA ASP A 48 -15.14 -1.18 1.49
C ASP A 48 -13.74 -0.55 1.44
N LYS A 49 -13.65 0.69 1.91
CA LYS A 49 -12.38 1.41 2.05
C LYS A 49 -11.81 1.21 3.45
N THR A 50 -10.48 1.17 3.54
CA THR A 50 -9.72 1.08 4.78
C THR A 50 -8.39 1.78 4.61
N SER A 51 -7.52 1.66 5.60
CA SER A 51 -6.15 2.16 5.60
C SER A 51 -5.14 1.03 5.70
N MET A 52 -4.01 1.16 5.02
CA MET A 52 -2.83 0.31 5.21
C MET A 52 -1.91 0.92 6.27
N GLY A 53 -1.19 0.06 7.00
CA GLY A 53 -0.11 0.46 7.90
C GLY A 53 -0.56 0.57 9.35
N PHE A 54 0.03 1.51 10.09
CA PHE A 54 -0.21 1.68 11.53
C PHE A 54 -1.67 1.94 11.89
N HIS A 55 -2.37 2.71 11.04
CA HIS A 55 -3.78 3.05 11.23
C HIS A 55 -4.73 2.03 10.57
N ALA A 56 -4.29 0.80 10.31
CA ALA A 56 -5.14 -0.20 9.68
C ALA A 56 -6.34 -0.55 10.56
N ASN A 57 -7.53 -0.59 9.97
CA ASN A 57 -8.76 -0.90 10.68
C ASN A 57 -8.80 -2.40 11.03
N GLU A 58 -8.78 -2.73 12.32
CA GLU A 58 -8.86 -4.10 12.84
C GLU A 58 -10.18 -4.80 12.46
N ASN A 59 -11.24 -4.03 12.17
CA ASN A 59 -12.55 -4.52 11.77
C ASN A 59 -12.76 -4.51 10.25
N ALA A 60 -11.71 -4.31 9.46
CA ALA A 60 -11.82 -4.40 8.00
C ALA A 60 -12.30 -5.80 7.60
N LYS A 61 -13.31 -5.87 6.73
CA LYS A 61 -13.83 -7.17 6.26
C LYS A 61 -12.73 -7.91 5.50
N ASN A 62 -12.71 -9.24 5.61
CA ASN A 62 -11.73 -10.07 4.92
C ASN A 62 -11.75 -9.86 3.39
N GLY A 63 -10.59 -9.96 2.76
CA GLY A 63 -10.40 -9.90 1.32
C GLY A 63 -9.16 -9.12 0.92
N ASP A 64 -8.96 -8.98 -0.38
CA ASP A 64 -7.80 -8.29 -0.95
C ASP A 64 -8.08 -6.79 -1.05
N TYR A 65 -7.21 -6.01 -0.41
CA TYR A 65 -7.21 -4.56 -0.50
C TYR A 65 -6.03 -4.12 -1.33
N TYR A 66 -6.26 -3.13 -2.19
CA TYR A 66 -5.22 -2.58 -3.03
C TYR A 66 -5.00 -1.13 -2.65
N VAL A 67 -3.73 -0.74 -2.61
CA VAL A 67 -3.27 0.61 -2.32
C VAL A 67 -2.49 1.12 -3.52
N GLU A 68 -2.67 2.39 -3.84
CA GLU A 68 -1.81 3.09 -4.79
C GLU A 68 -0.79 3.92 -4.03
N THR A 69 0.48 3.80 -4.44
CA THR A 69 1.60 4.54 -3.83
C THR A 69 2.38 5.29 -4.89
N ASN A 70 3.15 6.29 -4.47
CA ASN A 70 4.16 6.94 -5.30
C ASN A 70 5.42 6.07 -5.42
N ASP A 71 6.23 6.32 -6.45
CA ASP A 71 7.52 5.64 -6.65
C ASP A 71 8.62 6.15 -5.69
N SER A 72 8.38 7.28 -4.99
CA SER A 72 9.31 7.94 -4.08
C SER A 72 8.58 8.60 -2.91
N PRO A 73 9.24 8.83 -1.75
CA PRO A 73 8.63 9.47 -0.60
C PRO A 73 8.13 10.90 -0.90
N PRO A 74 7.01 11.35 -0.31
CA PRO A 74 6.06 10.55 0.47
C PRO A 74 5.38 9.51 -0.42
N TYR A 75 5.35 8.26 0.05
CA TYR A 75 4.82 7.14 -0.71
C TYR A 75 3.29 7.13 -0.74
N SER A 76 2.63 7.74 0.25
CA SER A 76 1.18 7.96 0.24
C SER A 76 0.73 8.84 -0.93
N LYS A 77 -0.44 8.54 -1.50
CA LYS A 77 -1.13 9.39 -2.48
C LYS A 77 -2.17 10.29 -1.84
#